data_AF-A0A7C2C453-F1
#
_entry.id   AF-A0A7C2C453-F1
#
_cell.length_a   1.000
_cell.length_b   1.000
_cell.length_c   1.000
_cell.angle_alpha   90.00
_cell.angle_beta   90.00
_cell.angle_gamma   90.00
#
_symmetry.space_group_name_H-M   'P 1'
#
loop_
_entity.id
_entity.type
_entity.pdbx_description
1 polymer ?
#
loop_
_entity_poly.entity_id
_entity_poly.type
_entity_poly.pdbx_seq_one_letter_code
_entity_poly.pdbx_strand_id
1 'polypeptide(L)'
;MPTAKELGLNISYVNMRAVVGAAELSPAHQAWHINLMKQVYETQDWQDFVRQNALEPKFLTGNDFQKFLDDFEKLHRDIMTQAGWI
;
A
#
# COMPACT_ATOMS: atom_id res chain seq x y z
N MET A 1 -3.81 -6.87 -21.08
CA MET A 1 -5.25 -6.73 -20.76
C MET A 1 -5.50 -5.26 -20.49
N PRO A 2 -6.57 -4.65 -21.05
CA PRO A 2 -6.89 -3.25 -20.78
C PRO A 2 -7.37 -3.08 -19.33
N THR A 3 -7.07 -1.93 -18.76
CA THR A 3 -7.57 -1.45 -17.47
C THR A 3 -9.05 -1.05 -17.57
N ALA A 4 -9.74 -0.97 -16.43
CA ALA A 4 -11.11 -0.46 -16.39
C ALA A 4 -11.22 0.96 -16.98
N LYS A 5 -10.20 1.79 -16.77
CA LYS A 5 -10.10 3.15 -17.31
C LYS A 5 -10.01 3.18 -18.83
N GLU A 6 -9.22 2.29 -19.43
CA GLU A 6 -9.13 2.14 -20.90
C GLU A 6 -10.45 1.62 -21.51
N LEU A 7 -11.29 0.97 -20.71
CA LEU A 7 -12.64 0.54 -21.08
C LEU A 7 -13.72 1.61 -20.82
N GLY A 8 -13.33 2.83 -20.45
CA GLY A 8 -14.25 3.96 -20.23
C GLY A 8 -14.91 3.98 -18.85
N LEU A 9 -14.56 3.06 -17.94
CA LEU A 9 -14.99 3.11 -16.55
C LEU A 9 -14.02 3.98 -15.75
N ASN A 10 -14.50 5.04 -15.11
CA ASN A 10 -13.66 5.89 -14.27
C ASN A 10 -13.33 5.24 -12.91
N ILE A 11 -12.71 4.07 -12.95
CA ILE A 11 -12.35 3.25 -11.80
C ILE A 11 -10.83 3.01 -11.85
N SER A 12 -10.15 3.38 -10.77
CA SER A 12 -8.75 3.07 -10.53
C SER A 12 -8.61 2.68 -9.07
N TYR A 13 -8.42 1.39 -8.82
CA TYR A 13 -8.37 0.82 -7.48
C TYR A 13 -7.24 -0.20 -7.38
N VAL A 14 -6.54 -0.19 -6.25
CA VAL A 14 -5.45 -1.11 -5.97
C VAL A 14 -5.68 -1.80 -4.64
N ASN A 15 -5.24 -3.06 -4.53
CA ASN A 15 -5.24 -3.78 -3.27
C ASN A 15 -3.86 -3.64 -2.63
N MET A 16 -3.74 -2.77 -1.62
CA MET A 16 -2.47 -2.60 -0.92
C MET A 16 -2.12 -3.79 -0.02
N ARG A 17 -0.84 -3.94 0.31
CA ARG A 17 -0.31 -4.79 1.36
C ARG A 17 0.64 -3.96 2.20
N ALA A 18 0.54 -4.02 3.52
CA ALA A 18 1.42 -3.29 4.41
C ALA A 18 1.64 -4.03 5.73
N VAL A 19 2.73 -3.66 6.39
CA VAL A 19 3.05 -4.03 7.77
C VAL A 19 2.85 -2.78 8.63
N VAL A 20 2.00 -2.88 9.65
CA VAL A 20 1.69 -1.78 10.57
C VAL A 20 2.15 -2.20 11.95
N GLY A 21 2.98 -1.35 12.57
CA GLY A 21 3.45 -1.55 13.94
C GLY A 21 2.46 -1.02 14.98
N ALA A 22 2.65 -1.41 16.24
CA ALA A 22 1.89 -0.87 17.36
C ALA A 22 2.13 0.65 17.55
N ALA A 23 1.13 1.36 18.05
CA ALA A 23 1.17 2.83 18.17
C ALA A 23 2.23 3.31 19.19
N GLU A 24 2.54 2.49 20.18
CA GLU A 24 3.49 2.75 21.26
C GLU A 24 4.95 2.38 20.94
N LEU A 25 5.24 1.97 19.69
CA LEU A 25 6.61 1.68 19.27
C LEU A 25 7.51 2.90 19.47
N SER A 26 8.66 2.68 20.14
CA SER A 26 9.69 3.71 20.23
C SER A 26 10.23 4.03 18.83
N PRO A 27 10.73 5.26 18.59
CA PRO A 27 11.33 5.62 17.30
C PRO A 27 12.46 4.68 16.87
N ALA A 28 13.25 4.19 17.84
CA ALA A 28 14.34 3.24 17.58
C ALA A 28 13.81 1.87 17.10
N HIS A 29 12.77 1.34 17.75
CA HIS A 29 12.15 0.08 17.32
C HIS A 29 11.47 0.24 15.97
N GLN A 30 10.79 1.36 15.72
CA GLN A 30 10.19 1.65 14.42
C GLN A 30 11.25 1.67 13.30
N ALA A 31 12.35 2.40 13.50
CA ALA A 31 13.44 2.47 12.54
C ALA A 31 14.07 1.09 12.28
N TRP A 32 14.25 0.28 13.32
CA TRP A 32 14.77 -1.08 13.19
C TRP A 32 13.87 -1.95 12.29
N HIS A 33 12.56 -1.96 12.51
CA HIS A 33 11.62 -2.73 11.71
C HIS A 33 11.54 -2.23 10.26
N ILE A 34 11.55 -0.91 10.06
CA ILE A 34 11.61 -0.32 8.72
C ILE A 34 12.85 -0.82 7.97
N ASN A 35 14.02 -0.80 8.63
CA ASN A 35 15.26 -1.27 8.03
C ASN A 35 15.24 -2.77 7.73
N LEU A 36 14.70 -3.58 8.64
CA LEU A 36 14.53 -5.02 8.40
C LEU A 36 13.65 -5.27 7.16
N MET A 37 12.49 -4.62 7.08
CA MET A 37 11.59 -4.77 5.93
C MET A 37 12.20 -4.24 4.64
N LYS A 38 13.02 -3.19 4.72
CA LYS A 38 13.78 -2.68 3.57
C LYS A 38 14.79 -3.72 3.06
N GLN A 39 15.53 -4.37 3.96
CA GLN A 39 16.47 -5.44 3.57
C GLN A 39 15.74 -6.61 2.89
N VAL A 40 14.57 -7.01 3.40
CA VAL A 40 13.73 -8.03 2.74
C VAL A 40 13.27 -7.56 1.37
N TYR A 41 12.76 -6.33 1.27
CA TYR A 41 12.28 -5.74 0.03
C TYR A 41 13.39 -5.69 -1.04
N GLU A 42 14.62 -5.37 -0.65
CA GLU A 42 15.77 -5.27 -1.56
C GLU A 42 16.32 -6.63 -2.02
N THR A 43 15.86 -7.75 -1.45
CA THR A 43 16.30 -9.09 -1.90
C THR A 43 15.83 -9.40 -3.31
N GLN A 44 16.68 -10.10 -4.07
CA GLN A 44 16.37 -10.54 -5.43
C GLN A 44 15.12 -11.42 -5.46
N ASP A 45 15.01 -12.36 -4.50
CA ASP A 45 13.86 -13.25 -4.37
C ASP A 45 12.54 -12.47 -4.21
N TRP A 46 12.54 -11.41 -3.39
CA TRP A 46 11.36 -10.55 -3.25
C TRP A 46 11.05 -9.77 -4.54
N GLN A 47 12.08 -9.20 -5.17
CA GLN A 47 11.91 -8.45 -6.43
C GLN A 47 11.44 -9.35 -7.58
N ASP A 48 11.86 -10.62 -7.62
CA ASP A 48 11.38 -11.62 -8.58
C ASP A 48 9.95 -12.01 -8.27
N PHE A 49 9.62 -12.26 -6.99
CA PHE A 49 8.25 -12.54 -6.57
C PHE A 49 7.30 -11.42 -6.98
N VAL A 50 7.63 -10.15 -6.70
CA VAL A 50 6.78 -9.01 -7.07
C VAL A 50 6.60 -8.90 -8.57
N ARG A 51 7.67 -9.06 -9.38
CA ARG A 51 7.59 -8.95 -10.85
C ARG A 51 6.85 -10.09 -11.53
N GLN A 52 6.96 -11.31 -11.00
CA GLN A 52 6.28 -12.50 -11.54
C GLN A 52 4.78 -12.51 -11.22
N ASN A 53 4.38 -11.74 -10.21
CA ASN A 53 2.99 -11.58 -9.82
C ASN A 53 2.45 -10.22 -10.29
N ALA A 54 1.13 -10.05 -10.29
CA ALA A 54 0.49 -8.79 -10.67
C ALA A 54 0.59 -7.75 -9.52
N LEU A 55 1.80 -7.49 -9.04
CA LEU A 55 2.10 -6.59 -7.93
C LEU A 55 2.94 -5.41 -8.41
N GLU A 56 2.69 -4.23 -7.85
CA GLU A 56 3.50 -3.03 -8.08
C GLU A 56 4.58 -2.93 -7.01
N PRO A 57 5.88 -2.88 -7.37
CA PRO A 57 6.97 -2.70 -6.40
C PRO A 57 6.98 -1.28 -5.88
N LYS A 58 6.43 -1.09 -4.67
CA LYS A 58 6.42 0.21 -3.98
C LYS A 58 6.75 0.05 -2.51
N PHE A 59 7.79 0.74 -2.06
CA PHE A 59 8.19 0.76 -0.65
C PHE A 59 7.93 2.15 -0.05
N LEU A 60 6.95 2.26 0.83
CA LEU A 60 6.58 3.49 1.52
C LEU A 60 6.79 3.31 3.02
N THR A 61 7.30 4.34 3.69
CA THR A 61 7.46 4.36 5.15
C THR A 61 7.21 5.77 5.69
N GLY A 62 7.11 5.91 7.02
CA GLY A 62 6.97 7.21 7.68
C GLY A 62 5.77 8.01 7.17
N ASN A 63 5.97 9.31 6.95
CA ASN A 63 4.91 10.23 6.56
C ASN A 63 4.30 9.90 5.19
N ASP A 64 5.08 9.39 4.24
CA ASP A 64 4.56 9.02 2.92
C ASP A 64 3.61 7.82 3.02
N PHE A 65 3.94 6.87 3.90
CA PHE A 65 3.06 5.74 4.18
C PHE A 65 1.80 6.17 4.92
N GLN A 66 1.92 7.06 5.92
CA GLN A 66 0.75 7.61 6.61
C GLN A 66 -0.17 8.34 5.64
N LYS A 67 0.37 9.22 4.81
CA LYS A 67 -0.41 9.95 3.81
C LYS A 67 -1.14 8.99 2.87
N PHE A 68 -0.46 7.93 2.42
CA PHE A 68 -1.09 6.92 1.58
C PHE A 68 -2.28 6.25 2.27
N LEU A 69 -2.15 5.90 3.55
CA LEU A 69 -3.26 5.33 4.33
C LEU A 69 -4.43 6.30 4.47
N ASP A 70 -4.16 7.58 4.74
CA ASP A 70 -5.21 8.61 4.88
C ASP A 70 -5.98 8.80 3.56
N ASP A 71 -5.26 8.90 2.43
CA ASP A 71 -5.87 9.02 1.11
C ASP A 71 -6.67 7.76 0.76
N PHE A 72 -6.16 6.57 1.13
CA PHE A 72 -6.82 5.30 0.89
C PHE A 72 -8.09 5.17 1.75
N GLU A 73 -8.05 5.51 3.04
CA GLU A 73 -9.24 5.55 3.90
C GLU A 73 -10.31 6.46 3.30
N LYS A 74 -9.93 7.67 2.88
CA LYS A 74 -10.85 8.62 2.26
C LYS A 74 -11.50 8.04 1.01
N LEU A 75 -10.71 7.45 0.11
CA LEU A 75 -11.22 6.79 -1.09
C LEU A 75 -12.29 5.73 -0.74
N HIS A 76 -12.04 4.91 0.28
CA HIS A 76 -13.00 3.87 0.70
C HIS A 76 -14.27 4.48 1.27
N ARG A 77 -14.16 5.51 2.12
CA ARG A 77 -15.34 6.22 2.65
C ARG A 77 -16.18 6.83 1.55
N ASP A 78 -15.56 7.46 0.56
CA ASP A 78 -16.26 8.06 -0.58
C ASP A 78 -17.02 6.98 -1.38
N ILE A 79 -16.38 5.83 -1.65
CA ILE A 79 -17.02 4.68 -2.32
C ILE A 79 -18.21 4.15 -1.51
N MET A 80 -18.03 3.92 -0.21
CA MET A 80 -19.08 3.38 0.66
C MET A 80 -20.28 4.34 0.77
N THR A 81 -20.01 5.65 0.82
CA THR A 81 -21.06 6.69 0.86
C THR A 81 -21.83 6.74 -0.45
N GLN A 82 -21.14 6.72 -1.60
CA GLN A 82 -21.79 6.69 -2.92
C GLN A 82 -22.62 5.41 -3.13
N ALA A 83 -22.22 4.29 -2.54
CA ALA A 83 -22.94 3.03 -2.57
C ALA A 83 -24.10 2.95 -1.54
N GLY A 84 -24.21 3.92 -0.63
CA GLY A 84 -25.24 3.95 0.43
C GLY A 84 -25.03 2.92 1.54
N TRP A 85 -23.78 2.50 1.80
CA TRP A 85 -23.45 1.56 2.88
C TRP A 85 -23.19 2.26 4.21
N ILE A 86 -22.82 3.53 4.17
CA ILE A 86 -22.67 4.44 5.31
C ILE A 86 -23.29 5.79 4.99
#